data_AF-A0A829GJZ0-F1
#
_entry.id   AF-A0A829GJZ0-F1
#
_cell.length_a   1.000
_cell.length_b   1.000
_cell.length_c   1.000
_cell.angle_alpha   90.00
_cell.angle_beta   90.00
_cell.angle_gamma   90.00
#
_symmetry.space_group_name_H-M   'P 1'
#
loop_
_entity.id
_entity.type
_entity.pdbx_description
1 polymer ?
#
loop_
_entity_poly.entity_id
_entity_poly.type
_entity_poly.pdbx_seq_one_letter_code
_entity_poly.pdbx_strand_id
1 'polypeptide(L)' 'RALHLLGEPTETRHIALFNEQAVVNPSWSIHCGVGTTNYAFIWAMCGENQTYDDMDQVPMNELS' A
#
# COMPACT_ATOMS: atom_id res chain seq x y z
N ARG A 1 6.79 4.43 -13.87
CA ARG A 1 6.14 5.21 -12.78
C ARG A 1 5.14 4.28 -12.11
N ALA A 2 5.02 4.31 -10.80
CA ALA A 2 4.02 3.55 -10.07
C ALA A 2 3.03 4.50 -9.39
N LEU A 3 1.78 4.09 -9.27
CA LEU A 3 0.83 4.70 -8.34
C LEU A 3 0.77 3.82 -7.10
N HIS A 4 1.14 4.38 -5.95
CA HIS A 4 0.93 3.76 -4.65
C HIS A 4 -0.40 4.25 -4.09
N LEU A 5 -1.33 3.32 -3.86
CA LEU A 5 -2.63 3.55 -3.25
C LEU A 5 -2.48 3.45 -1.73
N LEU A 6 -2.98 4.47 -1.04
CA LEU A 6 -2.94 4.64 0.40
C LEU A 6 -4.19 5.38 0.87
N GLY A 7 -4.40 5.46 2.18
CA GLY A 7 -5.60 6.03 2.78
C GLY A 7 -6.47 4.97 3.44
N GLU A 8 -7.52 5.41 4.11
CA GLU A 8 -8.58 4.51 4.56
C GLU A 8 -9.27 3.85 3.36
N PRO A 9 -9.79 2.61 3.48
CA PRO A 9 -10.46 1.90 2.39
C PRO A 9 -11.54 2.71 1.67
N THR A 10 -12.26 3.57 2.41
CA THR A 10 -13.37 4.38 1.88
C THR A 10 -12.95 5.77 1.39
N GLU A 11 -11.68 6.16 1.59
CA GLU A 11 -11.17 7.48 1.19
C GLU A 11 -9.77 7.37 0.59
N THR A 12 -9.62 6.53 -0.43
CA THR A 12 -8.30 6.28 -0.99
C THR A 12 -7.70 7.53 -1.65
N ARG A 13 -6.38 7.60 -1.62
CA ARG A 13 -5.55 8.59 -2.32
C ARG A 13 -4.43 7.84 -3.04
N HIS A 14 -3.71 8.56 -3.89
CA HIS A 14 -2.55 7.99 -4.56
C HIS A 14 -1.34 8.93 -4.51
N ILE A 15 -0.16 8.33 -4.37
CA ILE A 15 1.11 8.99 -4.59
C ILE A 15 1.74 8.39 -5.84
N ALA A 16 2.20 9.26 -6.73
CA ALA A 16 2.97 8.83 -7.87
C ALA A 16 4.45 8.72 -7.53
N LEU A 17 5.03 7.57 -7.83
CA LEU A 17 6.42 7.25 -7.55
C LEU A 17 7.22 7.04 -8.85
N PHE A 18 8.43 7.58 -8.83
CA PHE A 18 9.51 7.30 -9.76
C PHE A 18 10.41 6.20 -9.20
N ASN A 19 11.41 5.78 -9.99
CA ASN A 19 12.36 4.76 -9.58
C ASN A 19 13.02 5.11 -8.24
N GLU A 20 13.20 4.11 -7.37
CA GLU A 20 13.91 4.21 -6.08
C GLU A 20 13.33 5.20 -5.07
N GLN A 21 12.04 5.55 -5.20
CA GLN A 21 11.33 6.30 -4.16
C GLN A 21 10.63 5.37 -3.17
N ALA A 22 10.50 5.83 -1.93
CA ALA A 22 9.82 5.11 -0.84
C ALA A 22 8.60 5.90 -0.35
N VAL A 23 7.60 5.17 0.15
CA VAL A 23 6.42 5.73 0.84
C VAL A 23 6.31 5.08 2.20
N VAL A 24 6.07 5.89 3.22
CA VAL A 24 5.69 5.41 4.56
C VAL A 24 4.19 5.18 4.58
N ASN A 25 3.77 4.04 5.12
CA ASN A 25 2.37 3.66 5.20
C ASN A 25 1.95 3.55 6.68
N PRO A 26 0.99 4.36 7.15
CA PRO A 26 0.49 4.27 8.52
C PRO A 26 -0.44 3.05 8.69
N SER A 27 -0.59 2.55 9.92
CA SER A 27 -1.30 1.29 10.21
C SER A 27 -2.77 1.24 9.75
N TRP A 28 -3.45 2.39 9.70
CA TRP A 28 -4.85 2.50 9.26
C TRP A 28 -5.02 2.55 7.74
N SER A 29 -3.92 2.60 6.99
CA SER A 29 -3.93 2.78 5.54
C SER A 29 -3.83 1.44 4.81
N ILE A 30 -4.51 1.35 3.67
CA ILE A 30 -4.20 0.32 2.68
C ILE A 30 -2.80 0.56 2.09
N HIS A 31 -2.20 -0.48 1.51
CA HIS A 31 -0.96 -0.37 0.74
C HIS A 31 -1.03 -1.25 -0.52
N CYS A 32 -1.45 -0.67 -1.63
CA CYS A 32 -1.49 -1.34 -2.93
C CYS A 32 -0.70 -0.52 -3.97
N GLY A 33 -0.22 -1.15 -5.04
CA GLY A 33 0.59 -0.49 -6.07
C GLY A 33 0.24 -0.95 -7.48
N VAL A 34 0.23 -0.02 -8.43
CA VAL A 34 0.10 -0.32 -9.86
C VAL A 34 1.17 0.41 -10.66
N GLY A 35 1.94 -0.34 -11.43
CA GLY A 35 2.99 0.18 -12.30
C GLY A 35 2.48 0.42 -13.72
N THR A 36 2.98 1.47 -14.38
CA THR A 36 2.78 1.66 -15.83
C THR A 36 3.58 0.66 -16.67
N THR A 37 4.56 0.00 -16.06
CA THR A 37 5.43 -1.05 -16.61
C THR A 37 5.80 -2.00 -15.48
N ASN A 38 6.52 -3.08 -15.79
CA ASN A 38 7.14 -3.93 -14.77
C ASN A 38 7.98 -3.10 -13.80
N TYR A 39 7.93 -3.45 -12.52
CA TYR A 39 8.71 -2.85 -11.45
C TYR A 39 8.96 -3.90 -10.36
N ALA A 40 9.96 -3.64 -9.52
CA ALA A 40 10.21 -4.37 -8.29
C ALA A 40 10.12 -3.40 -7.11
N PHE A 41 9.81 -3.91 -5.92
CA PHE A 41 9.78 -3.12 -4.70
C PHE A 41 10.25 -3.95 -3.51
N ILE A 42 10.68 -3.24 -2.46
CA ILE A 42 11.04 -3.81 -1.17
C ILE A 42 9.98 -3.35 -0.17
N TRP A 43 9.50 -4.26 0.66
CA TRP A 43 8.61 -3.96 1.77
C TRP A 43 9.30 -4.28 3.10
N ALA A 44 9.00 -3.46 4.10
CA ALA A 44 9.45 -3.66 5.48
C ALA A 44 8.33 -3.21 6.41
N MET A 45 8.12 -3.96 7.48
CA MET A 45 7.09 -3.68 8.48
C MET A 45 7.65 -3.85 9.89
N CYS A 46 7.08 -3.11 10.83
CA CYS A 46 7.32 -3.25 12.26
C CYS A 46 6.01 -2.96 13.01
N GLY A 47 5.89 -3.44 14.23
CA GLY A 47 4.68 -3.29 15.04
C GLY A 47 4.75 -4.13 16.30
N GLU A 48 3.58 -4.44 16.86
CA GLU A 48 3.48 -5.19 18.11
C GLU A 48 3.75 -6.70 17.94
N ASN A 49 3.53 -7.24 16.74
CA ASN A 49 3.71 -8.66 16.45
C ASN A 49 4.33 -8.92 15.06
N GLN A 50 4.63 -10.19 14.76
CA GLN A 50 5.07 -10.69 13.45
C GLN A 50 4.06 -11.69 12.87
N THR A 51 2.80 -11.56 13.26
CA THR A 51 1.71 -12.43 12.86
C THR A 51 1.14 -11.90 11.54
N TYR A 52 1.71 -12.36 10.42
CA TYR A 52 1.40 -11.79 9.11
C TYR A 52 -0.03 -12.03 8.63
N ASP A 53 -0.83 -12.90 9.26
CA ASP A 53 -2.23 -13.14 8.97
C ASP A 53 -3.20 -12.31 9.84
N ASP A 54 -2.69 -11.59 10.84
CA ASP A 54 -3.43 -10.66 11.67
C ASP A 54 -3.64 -9.33 10.92
N MET A 55 -4.56 -9.34 9.96
CA MET A 55 -4.88 -8.19 9.13
C MET A 55 -6.36 -8.11 8.75
N ASP A 56 -6.85 -6.87 8.58
CA ASP A 56 -8.17 -6.61 8.02
C ASP A 56 -8.12 -6.68 6.49
N GLN A 57 -8.65 -7.78 5.94
CA GLN A 57 -8.74 -7.97 4.48
C GLN A 57 -9.82 -7.05 3.89
N VAL A 58 -9.47 -6.30 2.85
CA VAL A 58 -10.40 -5.40 2.16
C VAL A 58 -10.63 -5.90 0.73
N PRO A 59 -11.86 -6.30 0.36
CA PRO A 59 -12.21 -6.64 -1.01
C PRO A 59 -12.05 -5.46 -1.97
N MET A 60 -11.52 -5.70 -3.18
CA MET A 60 -11.30 -4.65 -4.17
C MET A 60 -12.58 -3.91 -4.59
N ASN A 61 -13.73 -4.57 -4.55
CA ASN A 61 -15.03 -3.99 -4.88
C ASN A 61 -15.61 -3.10 -3.77
N GLU A 62 -14.93 -2.99 -2.62
CA GLU A 62 -15.33 -2.14 -1.49
C GLU A 62 -14.44 -0.89 -1.35
N LEU A 63 -13.41 -0.74 -2.19
CA LEU A 63 -12.54 0.44 -2.20
C LEU A 63 -13.18 1.62 -2.95
N SER A 64 -13.01 2.85 -2.44
CA SER A 64 -13.48 4.09 -3.07
C SER A 64 -12.45 5.20 -3.22
#